data_AF-A0A6I9ME64-F1
#
_entry.id   AF-A0A6I9ME64-F1
#
_cell.length_a   1.000
_cell.length_b   1.000
_cell.length_c   1.000
_cell.angle_alpha   90.00
_cell.angle_beta   90.00
_cell.angle_gamma   90.00
#
_symmetry.space_group_name_H-M   'P 1'
#
loop_
_entity.id
_entity.type
_entity.pdbx_description
1 polymer ?
#
loop_
_entity_poly.entity_id
_entity_poly.type
_entity_poly.pdbx_seq_one_letter_code
_entity_poly.pdbx_strand_id
1 'polypeptide(L)'
;MLLLILVLTLLLCENVAPLPVNAPGAGQGEVYLQDLFDHALMLSYNISELNREMRKMFMLDLYKNEKTMSKMLDSCHTVPVNIPQTIKEARKLSLEDFLKITLNLMGTWNDPLHYQVAKLTGMPGANDAILSTAKDIAAQNKQLLELIKWILNTVHPGIKNEDYAEWSDLESLKASDEKTCLSALFKLSFCLGADTKKVDLNLKYLICSFIGGNTCSSSRLKNDFYDPVF
;
A
#
# COMPACT_ATOMS: atom_id res chain seq x y z
N MET A 1 -23.91 24.25 45.48
CA MET A 1 -23.12 23.05 45.83
C MET A 1 -23.48 21.94 44.85
N LEU A 2 -22.48 21.46 44.10
CA LEU A 2 -22.23 20.07 43.62
C LEU A 2 -23.36 19.03 43.85
N LEU A 3 -23.76 18.15 42.91
CA LEU A 3 -22.94 17.29 42.05
C LEU A 3 -23.72 16.68 40.85
N LEU A 4 -22.93 16.44 39.79
CA LEU A 4 -23.08 15.52 38.66
C LEU A 4 -23.91 14.24 38.91
N ILE A 5 -24.82 13.93 38.00
CA ILE A 5 -24.99 12.55 37.48
C ILE A 5 -25.15 12.64 35.95
N LEU A 6 -24.02 12.43 35.29
CA LEU A 6 -23.90 11.87 33.95
C LEU A 6 -24.51 10.47 33.96
N VAL A 7 -25.33 10.10 32.96
CA VAL A 7 -25.44 8.74 32.36
C VAL A 7 -26.66 8.69 31.42
N LEU A 8 -26.38 8.34 30.15
CA LEU A 8 -27.28 7.75 29.14
C LEU A 8 -28.34 8.62 28.43
N THR A 9 -27.90 9.59 27.61
CA THR A 9 -28.65 10.06 26.42
C THR A 9 -28.15 9.39 25.13
N LEU A 10 -28.01 8.07 25.17
CA LEU A 10 -27.77 7.25 23.98
C LEU A 10 -28.81 6.15 23.97
N LEU A 11 -29.99 6.42 23.40
CA LEU A 11 -30.94 5.46 22.84
C LEU A 11 -32.21 6.23 22.47
N LEU A 12 -32.36 6.53 21.17
CA LEU A 12 -33.61 6.61 20.40
C LEU A 12 -33.29 7.29 19.04
N CYS A 13 -32.53 6.59 18.18
CA CYS A 13 -32.65 6.82 16.74
C CYS A 13 -33.72 5.85 16.24
N GLU A 14 -34.68 6.41 15.51
CA GLU A 14 -35.92 5.80 15.05
C GLU A 14 -35.70 4.59 14.14
N ASN A 15 -36.65 3.66 14.20
CA ASN A 15 -36.73 2.48 13.37
C ASN A 15 -36.89 2.85 11.89
N VAL A 16 -35.83 2.70 11.10
CA VAL A 16 -35.96 2.59 9.64
C VAL A 16 -36.17 1.11 9.32
N ALA A 17 -37.32 0.78 8.75
CA ALA A 17 -37.64 -0.57 8.30
C ALA A 17 -36.59 -1.09 7.28
N PRO A 18 -36.23 -2.38 7.29
CA PRO A 18 -35.28 -2.90 6.32
C PRO A 18 -35.94 -2.85 4.93
N LEU A 19 -35.32 -2.12 3.99
CA LEU A 19 -35.59 -2.30 2.57
C LEU A 19 -35.37 -3.78 2.21
N PRO A 20 -36.21 -4.39 1.36
CA PRO A 20 -36.01 -5.76 0.95
C PRO A 20 -34.65 -5.87 0.25
N VAL A 21 -33.80 -6.74 0.80
CA VAL A 21 -32.54 -7.16 0.19
C VAL A 21 -32.90 -7.89 -1.10
N ASN A 22 -32.99 -7.15 -2.19
CA ASN A 22 -32.91 -7.73 -3.51
C ASN A 22 -31.49 -8.31 -3.64
N ALA A 23 -31.38 -9.63 -3.74
CA ALA A 23 -30.13 -10.28 -4.08
C ALA A 23 -29.55 -9.58 -5.33
N PRO A 24 -28.27 -9.16 -5.32
CA PRO A 24 -27.68 -8.56 -6.51
C PRO A 24 -27.76 -9.59 -7.62
N GLY A 25 -28.35 -9.22 -8.76
CA GLY A 25 -28.13 -9.99 -9.98
C GLY A 25 -26.62 -10.11 -10.20
N ALA A 26 -26.14 -11.26 -10.68
CA ALA A 26 -24.71 -11.56 -10.81
C ALA A 26 -23.87 -10.41 -11.41
N GLY A 27 -24.44 -9.64 -12.35
CA GLY A 27 -23.77 -8.48 -12.96
C GLY A 27 -23.66 -7.21 -12.10
N GLN A 28 -24.48 -7.00 -11.06
CA GLN A 28 -24.34 -5.82 -10.18
C GLN A 28 -23.23 -5.99 -9.14
N GLY A 29 -23.03 -7.22 -8.65
CA GLY A 29 -21.92 -7.54 -7.74
C GLY A 29 -20.54 -7.46 -8.42
N GLU A 30 -20.46 -7.88 -9.69
CA GLU A 30 -19.24 -7.78 -10.50
C GLU A 30 -18.84 -6.33 -10.80
N VAL A 31 -19.79 -5.49 -11.23
CA VAL A 31 -19.55 -4.04 -11.47
C VAL A 31 -19.09 -3.36 -10.19
N TYR A 32 -19.72 -3.66 -9.06
CA TYR A 32 -19.32 -3.11 -7.77
C TYR A 32 -17.88 -3.48 -7.43
N LEU A 33 -17.50 -4.76 -7.52
CA LEU A 33 -16.15 -5.23 -7.19
C LEU A 33 -15.09 -4.66 -8.14
N GLN A 34 -15.44 -4.46 -9.41
CA GLN A 34 -14.57 -3.81 -10.39
C GLN A 34 -14.19 -2.39 -9.95
N ASP A 35 -15.17 -1.58 -9.56
CA ASP A 35 -14.92 -0.20 -9.10
C ASP A 35 -13.96 -0.15 -7.91
N LEU A 36 -14.00 -1.17 -7.04
CA LEU A 36 -13.11 -1.27 -5.87
C LEU A 36 -11.69 -1.61 -6.26
N PHE A 37 -11.52 -2.54 -7.20
CA PHE A 37 -10.20 -2.86 -7.73
C PHE A 37 -9.60 -1.68 -8.52
N ASP A 38 -10.42 -0.97 -9.30
CA ASP A 38 -9.97 0.22 -10.03
C ASP A 38 -9.56 1.34 -9.06
N HIS A 39 -10.28 1.52 -7.95
CA HIS A 39 -9.89 2.45 -6.90
C HIS A 39 -8.59 2.02 -6.20
N ALA A 40 -8.42 0.73 -5.90
CA ALA A 40 -7.19 0.22 -5.31
C ALA A 40 -5.99 0.42 -6.25
N LEU A 41 -6.18 0.19 -7.55
CA LEU A 41 -5.16 0.41 -8.57
C LEU A 41 -4.78 1.89 -8.67
N MET A 42 -5.75 2.79 -8.64
CA MET A 42 -5.53 4.23 -8.63
C MET A 42 -4.71 4.67 -7.42
N LEU A 43 -5.06 4.21 -6.21
CA LEU A 43 -4.31 4.51 -4.99
C LEU A 43 -2.87 3.98 -5.07
N SER A 44 -2.69 2.73 -5.49
CA SER A 44 -1.35 2.13 -5.66
C SER A 44 -0.49 2.92 -6.65
N TYR A 45 -1.06 3.32 -7.78
CA TYR A 45 -0.40 4.15 -8.78
C TYR A 45 0.00 5.50 -8.20
N ASN A 46 -0.93 6.21 -7.54
CA ASN A 46 -0.67 7.52 -6.96
C ASN A 46 0.44 7.48 -5.89
N ILE A 47 0.43 6.47 -5.02
CA ILE A 47 1.51 6.26 -4.03
C ILE A 47 2.85 6.10 -4.75
N SER A 48 2.91 5.30 -5.81
CA SER A 48 4.14 5.06 -6.57
C SER A 48 4.67 6.34 -7.22
N GLU A 49 3.78 7.13 -7.84
CA GLU A 49 4.13 8.41 -8.48
C GLU A 49 4.64 9.42 -7.46
N LEU A 50 3.89 9.64 -6.36
CA LEU A 50 4.28 10.54 -5.28
C LEU A 50 5.63 10.14 -4.67
N ASN A 51 5.81 8.84 -4.43
CA ASN A 51 7.05 8.33 -3.88
C ASN A 51 8.23 8.52 -4.85
N ARG A 52 8.02 8.34 -6.16
CA ARG A 52 9.06 8.63 -7.16
C ARG A 52 9.45 10.10 -7.15
N GLU A 53 8.49 11.01 -7.10
CA GLU A 53 8.79 12.45 -7.04
C GLU A 53 9.50 12.83 -5.74
N MET A 54 9.04 12.31 -4.59
CA MET A 54 9.72 12.49 -3.31
C MET A 54 11.16 11.95 -3.35
N ARG A 55 11.38 10.78 -3.96
CA ARG A 55 12.72 10.18 -4.09
C ARG A 55 13.69 11.06 -4.85
N LYS A 56 13.23 11.71 -5.93
CA LYS A 56 14.02 12.66 -6.71
C LYS A 56 14.44 13.86 -5.86
N MET A 57 13.66 14.25 -4.86
CA MET A 57 14.01 15.38 -3.99
C MET A 57 15.16 15.06 -3.02
N PHE A 58 15.41 13.78 -2.73
CA PHE A 58 16.55 13.40 -1.89
C PHE A 58 17.91 13.49 -2.61
N MET A 59 17.96 13.63 -3.96
CA MET A 59 19.16 13.78 -4.82
C MET A 59 20.53 13.47 -4.15
N LEU A 60 20.79 12.18 -3.90
CA LEU A 60 22.06 11.71 -3.37
C LEU A 60 22.94 11.19 -4.52
N ASP A 61 24.11 11.82 -4.73
CA ASP A 61 25.15 11.36 -5.67
C ASP A 61 25.67 9.93 -5.37
N LEU A 62 25.34 9.41 -4.18
CA LEU A 62 25.74 8.10 -3.67
C LEU A 62 25.21 6.91 -4.51
N TYR A 63 24.18 7.09 -5.35
CA TYR A 63 23.42 5.96 -5.91
C TYR A 63 23.40 5.85 -7.44
N LYS A 64 24.34 6.49 -8.14
CA LYS A 64 24.54 6.36 -9.60
C LYS A 64 25.07 4.98 -10.06
N ASN A 65 25.15 3.99 -9.17
CA ASN A 65 25.74 2.66 -9.42
C ASN A 65 24.70 1.54 -9.22
N GLU A 66 24.42 0.78 -10.28
CA GLU A 66 23.48 -0.36 -10.30
C GLU A 66 23.74 -1.39 -9.19
N LYS A 67 25.02 -1.68 -8.88
CA LYS A 67 25.38 -2.64 -7.83
C LYS A 67 24.93 -2.18 -6.44
N THR A 68 24.89 -0.87 -6.21
CA THR A 68 24.43 -0.28 -4.95
C THR A 68 22.91 -0.33 -4.84
N MET A 69 22.20 -0.14 -5.95
CA MET A 69 20.73 -0.26 -6.01
C MET A 69 20.27 -1.70 -5.76
N SER A 70 20.91 -2.69 -6.39
CA SER A 70 20.60 -4.12 -6.17
C SER A 70 20.78 -4.53 -4.70
N LYS A 71 21.90 -4.16 -4.06
CA LYS A 71 22.11 -4.41 -2.63
C LYS A 71 21.08 -3.72 -1.73
N MET A 72 20.52 -2.60 -2.17
CA MET A 72 19.49 -1.89 -1.43
C MET A 72 18.15 -2.63 -1.48
N LEU A 73 17.79 -3.23 -2.64
CA LEU A 73 16.61 -4.10 -2.75
C LEU A 73 16.68 -5.28 -1.78
N ASP A 74 17.85 -5.94 -1.70
CA ASP A 74 18.08 -7.07 -0.80
C ASP A 74 17.95 -6.69 0.69
N SER A 75 17.95 -5.40 0.99
CA SER A 75 17.87 -4.86 2.35
C SER A 75 16.48 -4.29 2.70
N CYS A 76 15.49 -4.40 1.80
CA CYS A 76 14.12 -4.00 2.08
C CYS A 76 13.49 -4.94 3.12
N HIS A 77 12.75 -4.39 4.08
CA HIS A 77 12.15 -5.17 5.17
C HIS A 77 11.03 -6.12 4.70
N THR A 78 10.55 -5.93 3.47
CA THR A 78 9.49 -6.70 2.83
C THR A 78 9.99 -7.88 1.99
N VAL A 79 11.31 -8.09 1.90
CA VAL A 79 11.93 -9.27 1.24
C VAL A 79 11.32 -10.61 1.69
N PRO A 80 10.89 -10.82 2.95
CA PRO A 80 10.23 -12.07 3.36
C PRO A 80 8.85 -12.30 2.72
N VAL A 81 8.19 -11.28 2.14
CA VAL A 81 6.85 -11.44 1.56
C VAL A 81 6.96 -12.16 0.22
N ASN A 82 6.38 -13.36 0.18
CA ASN A 82 6.48 -14.27 -0.97
C ASN A 82 5.54 -13.82 -2.10
N ILE A 83 6.03 -12.91 -2.94
CA ILE A 83 5.28 -12.36 -4.08
C ILE A 83 5.60 -13.20 -5.31
N PRO A 84 4.60 -13.59 -6.11
CA PRO A 84 4.86 -14.31 -7.35
C PRO A 84 5.70 -13.44 -8.29
N GLN A 85 6.86 -13.95 -8.71
CA GLN A 85 7.78 -13.26 -9.62
C GLN A 85 7.52 -13.65 -11.08
N THR A 86 6.78 -14.74 -11.31
CA THR A 86 6.45 -15.23 -12.64
C THR A 86 4.96 -15.42 -12.83
N ILE A 87 4.51 -15.33 -14.09
CA ILE A 87 3.12 -15.68 -14.47
C ILE A 87 2.76 -17.11 -14.03
N LYS A 88 3.73 -18.03 -14.04
CA LYS A 88 3.54 -19.42 -13.62
C LYS A 88 3.27 -19.54 -12.12
N GLU A 89 3.94 -18.73 -11.30
CA GLU A 89 3.68 -18.64 -9.86
C GLU A 89 2.36 -17.93 -9.59
N ALA A 90 2.10 -16.81 -10.25
CA ALA A 90 0.87 -16.05 -10.12
C ALA A 90 -0.37 -16.90 -10.40
N ARG A 91 -0.33 -17.76 -11.44
CA ARG A 91 -1.42 -18.69 -11.79
C ARG A 91 -1.75 -19.74 -10.73
N LYS A 92 -0.90 -19.96 -9.73
CA LYS A 92 -1.14 -20.92 -8.64
C LYS A 92 -1.83 -20.30 -7.44
N LEU A 93 -1.90 -18.98 -7.37
CA LEU A 93 -2.46 -18.26 -6.24
C LEU A 93 -3.95 -18.03 -6.43
N SER A 94 -4.69 -18.14 -5.33
CA SER A 94 -6.11 -17.77 -5.28
C SER A 94 -6.28 -16.25 -5.18
N LEU A 95 -7.49 -15.76 -5.46
CA LEU A 95 -7.86 -14.35 -5.23
C LEU A 95 -7.57 -13.95 -3.77
N GLU A 96 -7.89 -14.82 -2.82
CA GLU A 96 -7.59 -14.64 -1.40
C GLU A 96 -6.08 -14.44 -1.16
N ASP A 97 -5.23 -15.26 -1.77
CA ASP A 97 -3.78 -15.19 -1.59
C ASP A 97 -3.21 -13.85 -2.10
N PHE A 98 -3.65 -13.38 -3.27
CA PHE A 98 -3.21 -12.09 -3.81
C PHE A 98 -3.66 -10.91 -2.95
N LEU A 99 -4.89 -10.95 -2.43
CA LEU A 99 -5.40 -9.93 -1.53
C LEU A 99 -4.62 -9.94 -0.20
N LYS A 100 -4.31 -11.10 0.35
CA LYS A 100 -3.46 -11.24 1.55
C LYS A 100 -2.03 -10.74 1.32
N ILE A 101 -1.41 -11.07 0.19
CA ILE A 101 -0.07 -10.55 -0.17
C ILE A 101 -0.09 -9.02 -0.22
N THR A 102 -1.10 -8.45 -0.88
CA THR A 102 -1.27 -6.99 -0.98
C THR A 102 -1.50 -6.35 0.39
N LEU A 103 -2.38 -6.96 1.19
CA LEU A 103 -2.68 -6.53 2.55
C LEU A 103 -1.43 -6.54 3.44
N ASN A 104 -0.66 -7.61 3.40
CA ASN A 104 0.57 -7.75 4.19
C ASN A 104 1.61 -6.72 3.78
N LEU A 105 1.87 -6.53 2.48
CA LEU A 105 2.80 -5.51 2.00
C LEU A 105 2.41 -4.12 2.51
N MET A 106 1.18 -3.67 2.25
CA MET A 106 0.76 -2.32 2.65
C MET A 106 0.72 -2.17 4.18
N GLY A 107 0.44 -3.24 4.91
CA GLY A 107 0.46 -3.26 6.37
C GLY A 107 1.87 -3.06 6.93
N THR A 108 2.87 -3.74 6.36
CA THR A 108 4.29 -3.58 6.76
C THR A 108 4.86 -2.18 6.46
N TRP A 109 4.16 -1.36 5.68
CA TRP A 109 4.54 0.02 5.39
C TRP A 109 3.94 1.06 6.36
N ASN A 110 2.97 0.69 7.21
CA ASN A 110 2.36 1.63 8.15
C ASN A 110 3.37 2.27 9.10
N ASP A 111 4.18 1.45 9.78
CA ASP A 111 5.19 1.94 10.71
C ASP A 111 6.31 2.72 10.00
N PRO A 112 6.96 2.21 8.94
CA PRO A 112 7.97 2.97 8.20
C PRO A 112 7.48 4.34 7.73
N LEU A 113 6.26 4.43 7.19
CA LEU A 113 5.68 5.69 6.72
C LEU A 113 5.38 6.65 7.86
N HIS A 114 4.85 6.15 8.98
CA HIS A 114 4.65 6.95 10.19
C HIS A 114 5.97 7.55 10.68
N TYR A 115 7.03 6.73 10.80
CA TYR A 115 8.33 7.19 11.27
C TYR A 115 9.03 8.11 10.26
N GLN A 116 8.85 7.90 8.95
CA GLN A 116 9.33 8.82 7.91
C GLN A 116 8.70 10.21 8.08
N VAL A 117 7.37 10.30 8.25
CA VAL A 117 6.68 11.57 8.48
C VAL A 117 7.17 12.24 9.76
N ALA A 118 7.31 11.48 10.85
CA ALA A 118 7.81 12.01 12.12
C ALA A 118 9.24 12.58 11.98
N LYS A 119 10.13 11.86 11.29
CA LYS A 119 11.51 12.31 11.04
C LYS A 119 11.56 13.58 10.21
N LEU A 120 10.82 13.64 9.10
CA LEU A 120 10.76 14.82 8.23
C LEU A 120 10.16 16.04 8.95
N THR A 121 9.17 15.82 9.83
CA THR A 121 8.57 16.90 10.64
C THR A 121 9.59 17.49 11.62
N GLY A 122 10.44 16.65 12.21
CA GLY A 122 11.46 17.09 13.18
C GLY A 122 12.78 17.57 12.57
N MET A 123 12.94 17.52 11.24
CA MET A 123 14.19 17.88 10.57
C MET A 123 14.23 19.40 10.31
N PRO A 124 15.22 20.14 10.86
CA PRO A 124 15.36 21.57 10.59
C PRO A 124 15.57 21.83 9.09
N GLY A 125 14.78 22.73 8.50
CA GLY A 125 14.87 23.04 7.07
C GLY A 125 14.29 21.96 6.15
N ALA A 126 13.49 21.02 6.68
CA ALA A 126 12.74 20.09 5.85
C ALA A 126 11.92 20.84 4.80
N ASN A 127 12.03 20.42 3.55
CA ASN A 127 11.26 20.99 2.46
C ASN A 127 9.77 20.65 2.67
N ASP A 128 8.93 21.67 2.77
CA ASP A 128 7.48 21.52 2.97
C ASP A 128 6.84 20.61 1.92
N ALA A 129 7.34 20.61 0.68
CA ALA A 129 6.86 19.73 -0.38
C ALA A 129 7.21 18.26 -0.12
N ILE A 130 8.42 17.95 0.40
CA ILE A 130 8.80 16.58 0.78
C ILE A 130 7.92 16.10 1.92
N LEU A 131 7.71 16.93 2.95
CA LEU A 131 6.88 16.58 4.09
C LEU A 131 5.41 16.38 3.70
N SER A 132 4.86 17.26 2.86
CA SER A 132 3.50 17.11 2.33
C SER A 132 3.36 15.80 1.55
N THR A 133 4.31 15.52 0.65
CA THR A 133 4.29 14.30 -0.16
C THR A 133 4.36 13.04 0.71
N ALA A 134 5.20 13.03 1.76
CA ALA A 134 5.28 11.92 2.70
C ALA A 134 3.96 11.69 3.46
N LYS A 135 3.27 12.77 3.86
CA LYS A 135 1.96 12.68 4.52
C LYS A 135 0.89 12.12 3.56
N ASP A 136 0.90 12.57 2.30
CA ASP A 136 -0.05 12.09 1.28
C ASP A 136 0.16 10.60 1.01
N ILE A 137 1.42 10.16 0.89
CA ILE A 137 1.78 8.74 0.76
C ILE A 137 1.27 7.93 1.95
N ALA A 138 1.51 8.39 3.19
CA ALA A 138 1.08 7.68 4.40
C ALA A 138 -0.46 7.58 4.48
N ALA A 139 -1.17 8.64 4.11
CA ALA A 139 -2.62 8.67 4.09
C ALA A 139 -3.19 7.72 3.02
N GLN A 140 -2.63 7.74 1.81
CA GLN A 140 -3.08 6.87 0.72
C GLN A 140 -2.75 5.39 0.98
N ASN A 141 -1.61 5.07 1.60
CA ASN A 141 -1.29 3.70 2.00
C ASN A 141 -2.34 3.15 2.97
N LYS A 142 -2.76 3.97 3.95
CA LYS A 142 -3.83 3.59 4.88
C LYS A 142 -5.17 3.39 4.17
N GLN A 143 -5.52 4.27 3.24
CA GLN A 143 -6.76 4.12 2.44
C GLN A 143 -6.73 2.83 1.60
N LEU A 144 -5.62 2.55 0.93
CA LEU A 144 -5.43 1.33 0.14
C LEU A 144 -5.54 0.09 1.03
N LEU A 145 -4.91 0.10 2.21
CA LEU A 145 -4.98 -1.01 3.16
C LEU A 145 -6.42 -1.31 3.59
N GLU A 146 -7.19 -0.30 3.98
CA GLU A 146 -8.58 -0.48 4.39
C GLU A 146 -9.48 -0.93 3.23
N LEU A 147 -9.26 -0.41 2.03
CA LEU A 147 -9.97 -0.84 0.82
C LEU A 147 -9.71 -2.34 0.53
N ILE A 148 -8.46 -2.79 0.60
CA ILE A 148 -8.10 -4.20 0.39
C ILE A 148 -8.68 -5.10 1.49
N LYS A 149 -8.66 -4.69 2.75
CA LYS A 149 -9.34 -5.43 3.85
C LYS A 149 -10.82 -5.60 3.55
N TRP A 150 -11.46 -4.55 3.06
CA TRP A 150 -12.88 -4.59 2.79
C TRP A 150 -13.23 -5.41 1.55
N ILE A 151 -12.42 -5.36 0.48
CA ILE A 151 -12.52 -6.28 -0.66
C ILE A 151 -12.37 -7.73 -0.19
N LEU A 152 -11.34 -8.01 0.61
CA LEU A 152 -11.07 -9.35 1.15
C LEU A 152 -12.25 -9.88 1.98
N ASN A 153 -12.83 -9.05 2.86
CA ASN A 153 -14.01 -9.44 3.64
C ASN A 153 -15.28 -9.61 2.80
N THR A 154 -15.37 -8.92 1.66
CA THR A 154 -16.50 -9.04 0.73
C THR A 154 -16.44 -10.37 -0.02
N VAL A 155 -15.25 -10.79 -0.46
CA VAL A 155 -15.06 -12.05 -1.20
C VAL A 155 -14.96 -13.26 -0.26
N HIS A 156 -14.33 -13.08 0.90
CA HIS A 156 -14.06 -14.12 1.90
C HIS A 156 -14.42 -13.63 3.32
N PRO A 157 -15.71 -13.67 3.72
CA PRO A 157 -16.14 -13.22 5.03
C PRO A 157 -15.50 -14.02 6.18
N GLY A 158 -15.09 -13.34 7.25
CA GLY A 158 -14.61 -13.98 8.48
C GLY A 158 -13.09 -14.13 8.62
N ILE A 159 -12.31 -13.54 7.70
CA ILE A 159 -10.86 -13.44 7.84
C ILE A 159 -10.52 -12.45 8.97
N LYS A 160 -9.67 -12.88 9.91
CA LYS A 160 -9.16 -12.02 10.99
C LYS A 160 -8.04 -11.12 10.47
N ASN A 161 -7.88 -9.95 11.09
CA ASN A 161 -6.73 -9.08 10.82
C ASN A 161 -5.42 -9.86 11.04
N GLU A 162 -4.51 -9.73 10.09
CA GLU A 162 -3.16 -10.28 10.18
C GLU A 162 -2.26 -9.32 10.99
N ASP A 163 -1.41 -9.89 11.83
CA ASP A 163 -0.30 -9.17 12.45
C ASP A 163 0.77 -8.94 11.38
N TYR A 164 1.13 -7.69 11.12
CA TYR A 164 2.14 -7.35 10.12
C TYR A 164 3.55 -7.53 10.69
N ALA A 165 4.50 -7.90 9.83
CA ALA A 165 5.89 -8.04 10.25
C ALA A 165 6.43 -6.72 10.82
N GLU A 166 7.11 -6.81 11.97
CA GLU A 166 7.69 -5.65 12.66
C GLU A 166 8.87 -5.08 11.85
N TRP A 167 8.91 -3.76 11.72
CA TRP A 167 9.96 -3.08 10.97
C TRP A 167 11.20 -2.82 11.85
N SER A 168 12.33 -3.43 11.49
CA SER A 168 13.56 -3.45 12.30
C SER A 168 14.54 -2.30 12.06
N ASP A 169 14.36 -1.47 11.03
CA ASP A 169 15.37 -0.50 10.56
C ASP A 169 15.20 0.93 11.11
N LEU A 170 14.42 1.08 12.19
CA LEU A 170 14.09 2.37 12.81
C LEU A 170 15.32 3.18 13.25
N GLU A 171 16.36 2.52 13.74
CA GLU A 171 17.55 3.20 14.30
C GLU A 171 18.31 4.00 13.23
N SER A 172 18.31 3.55 11.97
CA SER A 172 18.96 4.28 10.86
C SER A 172 18.26 5.61 10.56
N LEU A 173 16.94 5.72 10.79
CA LEU A 173 16.18 6.96 10.63
C LEU A 173 16.32 7.91 11.82
N LYS A 174 16.56 7.38 13.02
CA LYS A 174 16.82 8.18 14.21
C LYS A 174 18.21 8.81 14.22
N ALA A 175 19.12 8.39 13.35
CA ALA A 175 20.47 8.94 13.24
C ALA A 175 20.46 10.48 13.17
N SER A 176 21.36 11.10 13.94
CA SER A 176 21.61 12.54 13.94
C SER A 176 22.51 12.99 12.80
N ASP A 177 23.34 12.08 12.27
CA ASP A 177 24.14 12.31 11.06
C ASP A 177 23.24 12.49 9.83
N GLU A 178 23.33 13.66 9.19
CA GLU A 178 22.49 14.04 8.06
C GLU A 178 22.61 13.06 6.89
N LYS A 179 23.84 12.63 6.56
CA LYS A 179 24.11 11.70 5.47
C LYS A 179 23.45 10.34 5.71
N THR A 180 23.55 9.81 6.92
CA THR A 180 22.94 8.53 7.34
C THR A 180 21.41 8.64 7.33
N CYS A 181 20.86 9.74 7.84
CA CYS A 181 19.43 10.03 7.79
C CYS A 181 18.89 10.09 6.35
N LEU A 182 19.54 10.86 5.47
CA LEU A 182 19.14 10.97 4.06
C LEU A 182 19.27 9.63 3.33
N SER A 183 20.33 8.86 3.61
CA SER A 183 20.49 7.50 3.08
C SER A 183 19.34 6.58 3.52
N ALA A 184 18.89 6.67 4.78
CA ALA A 184 17.80 5.86 5.30
C ALA A 184 16.44 6.27 4.69
N LEU A 185 16.18 7.57 4.54
CA LEU A 185 14.99 8.10 3.86
C LEU A 185 14.94 7.68 2.39
N PHE A 186 16.08 7.74 1.70
CA PHE A 186 16.21 7.26 0.33
C PHE A 186 15.94 5.75 0.23
N LYS A 187 16.54 4.94 1.12
CA LYS A 187 16.30 3.50 1.18
C LYS A 187 14.81 3.18 1.37
N LEU A 188 14.14 3.84 2.31
CA LEU A 188 12.70 3.68 2.50
C LEU A 188 11.92 3.99 1.22
N SER A 189 12.18 5.14 0.61
CA SER A 189 11.50 5.54 -0.62
C SER A 189 11.80 4.56 -1.78
N PHE A 190 13.02 4.07 -1.89
CA PHE A 190 13.39 3.08 -2.88
C PHE A 190 12.63 1.75 -2.69
N CYS A 191 12.62 1.21 -1.47
CA CYS A 191 11.88 -0.01 -1.13
C CYS A 191 10.38 0.14 -1.35
N LEU A 192 9.78 1.27 -0.96
CA LEU A 192 8.37 1.55 -1.18
C LEU A 192 8.02 1.56 -2.68
N GLY A 193 8.91 2.10 -3.50
CA GLY A 193 8.76 2.10 -4.96
C GLY A 193 8.75 0.68 -5.53
N ALA A 194 9.65 -0.18 -5.04
CA ALA A 194 9.70 -1.58 -5.46
C ALA A 194 8.42 -2.33 -5.05
N ASP A 195 7.93 -2.12 -3.83
CA ASP A 195 6.75 -2.85 -3.33
C ASP A 195 5.43 -2.35 -3.92
N THR A 196 5.29 -1.03 -4.14
CA THR A 196 4.10 -0.48 -4.81
C THR A 196 3.99 -0.96 -6.26
N LYS A 197 5.11 -1.15 -6.96
CA LYS A 197 5.11 -1.81 -8.29
C LYS A 197 4.62 -3.25 -8.21
N LYS A 198 5.00 -3.99 -7.18
CA LYS A 198 4.51 -5.37 -6.96
C LYS A 198 3.01 -5.41 -6.65
N VAL A 199 2.52 -4.47 -5.84
CA VAL A 199 1.08 -4.31 -5.56
C VAL A 199 0.30 -3.97 -6.82
N ASP A 200 0.78 -3.02 -7.63
CA ASP A 200 0.17 -2.66 -8.91
C ASP A 200 0.07 -3.87 -9.86
N LEU A 201 1.15 -4.65 -10.00
CA LEU A 201 1.15 -5.89 -10.77
C LEU A 201 0.16 -6.93 -10.24
N ASN A 202 0.09 -7.12 -8.93
CA ASN A 202 -0.87 -8.03 -8.30
C ASN A 202 -2.31 -7.59 -8.56
N LEU A 203 -2.64 -6.31 -8.39
CA LEU A 203 -3.99 -5.77 -8.62
C LEU A 203 -4.41 -5.89 -10.09
N LYS A 204 -3.52 -5.57 -11.03
CA LYS A 204 -3.79 -5.78 -12.46
C LYS A 204 -4.03 -7.25 -12.78
N TYR A 205 -3.25 -8.16 -12.18
CA TYR A 205 -3.45 -9.60 -12.34
C TYR A 205 -4.80 -10.07 -11.78
N LEU A 206 -5.22 -9.54 -10.64
CA LEU A 206 -6.51 -9.84 -10.02
C LEU A 206 -7.68 -9.40 -10.90
N ILE A 207 -7.68 -8.14 -11.35
CA ILE A 207 -8.68 -7.61 -12.30
C ILE A 207 -8.75 -8.54 -13.52
N CYS A 208 -7.60 -8.96 -14.03
CA CYS A 208 -7.54 -9.84 -15.19
C CYS A 208 -8.08 -11.26 -14.96
N SER A 209 -7.81 -11.82 -13.79
CA SER A 209 -8.19 -13.20 -13.47
C SER A 209 -9.64 -13.32 -13.01
N PHE A 210 -10.19 -12.26 -12.39
CA PHE A 210 -11.53 -12.28 -11.80
C PHE A 210 -12.61 -11.69 -12.72
N ILE A 211 -12.32 -10.58 -13.41
CA ILE A 211 -13.35 -9.82 -14.16
C ILE A 211 -13.24 -10.09 -15.67
N GLY A 212 -12.02 -10.32 -16.18
CA GLY A 212 -11.76 -10.44 -17.61
C GLY A 212 -11.92 -9.10 -18.35
N GLY A 213 -11.27 -8.92 -19.51
CA GLY A 213 -11.43 -7.72 -20.36
C GLY A 213 -10.18 -7.20 -21.06
N ASN A 214 -10.32 -6.03 -21.70
CA ASN A 214 -9.29 -5.40 -22.54
C ASN A 214 -7.99 -5.06 -21.79
N THR A 215 -8.06 -4.85 -20.47
CA THR A 215 -6.90 -4.59 -19.60
C THR A 215 -5.86 -5.71 -19.71
N CYS A 216 -6.31 -6.95 -19.91
CA CYS A 216 -5.46 -8.15 -20.05
C CYS A 216 -4.80 -8.31 -21.42
N SER A 217 -5.31 -7.58 -22.41
CA SER A 217 -4.75 -7.55 -23.76
C SER A 217 -3.77 -6.40 -23.97
N SER A 218 -3.59 -5.52 -22.98
CA SER A 218 -2.62 -4.43 -23.10
C SER A 218 -1.19 -4.96 -23.11
N SER A 219 -0.40 -4.54 -24.10
CA SER A 219 1.04 -4.81 -24.19
C SER A 219 1.83 -4.34 -22.96
N ARG A 220 1.25 -3.43 -22.17
CA ARG A 220 1.82 -2.87 -20.95
C ARG A 220 1.94 -3.92 -19.83
N LEU A 221 0.93 -4.77 -19.63
CA LEU A 221 1.02 -5.90 -18.68
C LEU A 221 2.13 -6.90 -19.05
N LYS A 222 2.29 -7.20 -20.35
CA LYS A 222 3.38 -8.09 -20.81
C LYS A 222 4.76 -7.46 -20.61
N ASN A 223 4.89 -6.15 -20.75
CA ASN A 223 6.17 -5.47 -20.56
C ASN A 223 6.49 -5.23 -19.07
N ASP A 224 5.50 -4.97 -18.22
CA ASP A 224 5.70 -4.72 -16.78
C ASP A 224 6.23 -5.96 -16.02
N PHE A 225 5.97 -7.18 -16.52
CA PHE A 225 6.55 -8.45 -16.01
C PHE A 225 7.98 -8.72 -16.52
N TYR A 226 8.39 -8.12 -17.63
CA TYR A 226 9.66 -8.39 -18.32
C TYR A 226 10.67 -7.25 -18.22
N ASP A 227 10.31 -6.13 -17.61
CA ASP A 227 11.21 -4.99 -17.43
C ASP A 227 12.08 -5.18 -16.18
N PRO A 228 13.38 -5.50 -16.31
CA PRO A 228 14.30 -5.52 -15.19
C PRO A 228 14.54 -4.08 -14.75
N VAL A 229 13.70 -3.66 -13.80
CA VAL A 229 13.81 -2.50 -12.89
C VAL A 229 15.03 -1.58 -13.13
N PHE A 230 14.75 -0.42 -13.70
CA PHE A 230 15.45 0.84 -13.40
C PHE A 230 14.46 1.83 -12.78
#